data_AF-A0A3M0XD68-F1
#
_entry.id   AF-A0A3M0XD68-F1
#
_cell.length_a   1.000
_cell.length_b   1.000
_cell.length_c   1.000
_cell.angle_alpha   90.00
_cell.angle_beta   90.00
_cell.angle_gamma   90.00
#
_symmetry.space_group_name_H-M   'P 1'
#
loop_
_entity.id
_entity.type
_entity.pdbx_description
1 polymer ?
#
loop_
_entity_poly.entity_id
_entity_poly.type
_entity_poly.pdbx_seq_one_letter_code
_entity_poly.pdbx_strand_id
1 'polypeptide(L)' 'RRREAGKSIGSGRVEKGCDQVIGNRQKKKGMSWGRKGSRSLGILKVMELNNKWEKIWFQEGETNNSFHLPLAVNM' A
#
# COMPACT_ATOMS: atom_id res chain seq x y z
N ARG A 1 18.71 26.50 3.22
CA ARG A 1 17.87 25.84 4.26
C ARG A 1 17.13 24.56 3.81
N ARG A 2 16.23 24.55 2.81
CA ARG A 2 15.49 23.30 2.44
C ARG A 2 16.35 22.28 1.69
N ARG A 3 17.13 22.74 0.70
CA ARG A 3 18.08 21.91 -0.06
C ARG A 3 19.18 21.34 0.83
N GLU A 4 19.73 22.16 1.72
CA GLU A 4 20.69 21.74 2.76
C GLU A 4 20.12 20.65 3.68
N ALA A 5 18.82 20.68 3.98
CA ALA A 5 18.14 19.65 4.76
C ALA A 5 17.71 18.42 3.94
N GLY A 6 18.12 18.31 2.67
CA GLY A 6 17.74 17.22 1.76
C GLY A 6 16.24 17.20 1.40
N LYS A 7 15.50 18.27 1.65
CA LYS A 7 14.05 18.35 1.42
C LYS A 7 13.78 18.90 0.02
N SER A 8 12.82 18.29 -0.68
CA SER A 8 12.36 18.82 -1.97
C SER A 8 11.77 20.21 -1.80
N ILE A 9 12.06 21.10 -2.74
CA ILE A 9 11.53 22.47 -2.76
C ILE A 9 10.11 22.51 -3.34
N GLY A 10 9.80 21.60 -4.27
CA GLY A 10 8.48 21.49 -4.91
C GLY A 10 7.63 20.31 -4.46
N SER A 11 6.35 20.34 -4.84
CA SER A 11 5.32 19.33 -4.58
C SER A 11 5.37 18.10 -5.50
N GLY A 12 6.24 18.11 -6.53
CA GLY A 12 6.23 17.10 -7.59
C GLY A 12 6.27 15.65 -7.12
N ARG A 13 6.92 15.36 -5.98
CA ARG A 13 6.95 14.01 -5.40
C ARG A 13 5.57 13.57 -4.90
N VAL A 14 4.81 14.49 -4.29
CA VAL A 14 3.44 14.25 -3.83
C VAL A 14 2.48 14.18 -5.02
N GLU A 15 2.63 15.06 -5.99
CA GLU A 15 1.81 15.07 -7.21
C GLU A 15 1.96 13.76 -7.98
N LYS A 16 3.21 13.27 -8.14
CA LYS A 16 3.44 11.98 -8.80
C LYS A 16 2.91 10.81 -7.99
N GLY A 17 2.99 10.86 -6.67
CA GLY A 17 2.34 9.88 -5.79
C GLY A 17 0.83 9.83 -5.99
N CYS A 18 0.17 10.99 -6.08
CA CYS A 18 -1.26 11.09 -6.37
C CYS A 18 -1.62 10.51 -7.74
N ASP A 19 -0.82 10.81 -8.77
CA ASP A 19 -0.97 10.24 -10.11
C ASP A 19 -0.85 8.70 -10.11
N GLN A 20 0.18 8.15 -9.45
CA GLN A 20 0.38 6.70 -9.38
C GLN A 20 -0.70 5.96 -8.59
N VAL A 21 -1.14 6.52 -7.46
CA VAL A 21 -2.09 5.86 -6.54
C VAL A 21 -3.54 6.07 -6.98
N ILE A 22 -3.91 7.29 -7.38
CA ILE A 22 -5.29 7.68 -7.69
C ILE A 22 -5.51 7.76 -9.19
N GLY A 23 -4.68 8.50 -9.91
CA GLY A 23 -4.82 8.72 -11.36
C GLY A 23 -4.87 7.41 -12.14
N ASN A 24 -3.83 6.59 -11.99
CA ASN A 24 -3.68 5.36 -12.75
C ASN A 24 -4.65 4.24 -12.34
N ARG A 25 -5.04 4.18 -11.05
CA ARG A 25 -5.84 3.06 -10.52
C ARG A 25 -7.33 3.36 -10.39
N GLN A 26 -7.71 4.61 -10.12
CA GLN A 26 -9.07 4.97 -9.73
C GLN A 26 -9.82 5.81 -10.77
N LYS A 27 -9.14 6.53 -11.67
CA LYS A 27 -9.78 7.48 -12.61
C LYS A 27 -9.99 6.95 -14.04
N LYS A 28 -9.69 5.67 -14.31
CA LYS A 28 -9.83 5.10 -15.66
C LYS A 28 -11.28 4.79 -16.02
N LYS A 29 -11.64 4.91 -17.30
CA LYS A 29 -12.91 4.43 -17.90
C LYS A 29 -14.19 4.87 -17.16
N GLY A 30 -14.23 6.10 -16.66
CA GLY A 30 -15.43 6.63 -15.97
C GLY A 30 -15.71 6.00 -14.60
N MET A 31 -14.71 5.34 -13.98
CA MET A 31 -14.87 4.79 -12.64
C MET A 31 -15.15 5.88 -11.61
N SER A 32 -16.14 5.64 -10.76
CA SER A 32 -16.43 6.44 -9.56
C SER A 32 -16.39 5.53 -8.34
N TRP A 33 -15.96 6.08 -7.20
CA TRP A 33 -15.78 5.32 -5.98
C TRP A 33 -16.44 6.06 -4.82
N GLY A 34 -17.18 5.32 -3.99
CA GLY A 34 -17.59 5.84 -2.68
C GLY A 34 -16.36 6.11 -1.80
N ARG A 35 -16.47 7.03 -0.83
CA ARG A 35 -15.34 7.47 0.02
C ARG A 35 -14.57 6.30 0.63
N LYS A 36 -15.28 5.31 1.19
CA LYS A 36 -14.68 4.11 1.79
C LYS A 36 -13.89 3.30 0.76
N GLY A 37 -14.47 3.04 -0.41
CA GLY A 37 -13.84 2.29 -1.50
C GLY A 37 -12.59 2.98 -2.05
N SER A 38 -12.69 4.29 -2.31
CA SER A 38 -11.54 5.09 -2.78
C SER A 38 -10.37 5.05 -1.79
N ARG A 39 -10.66 5.20 -0.50
CA ARG A 39 -9.65 5.12 0.56
C ARG A 39 -8.99 3.75 0.63
N SER A 40 -9.78 2.67 0.66
CA SER A 40 -9.25 1.31 0.72
C SER A 40 -8.39 0.97 -0.50
N LEU A 41 -8.83 1.33 -1.71
CA LEU A 41 -8.04 1.13 -2.93
C LEU A 41 -6.75 1.93 -2.94
N GLY A 42 -6.77 3.16 -2.42
CA GLY A 42 -5.56 3.99 -2.28
C GLY A 42 -4.53 3.31 -1.38
N ILE A 43 -4.96 2.79 -0.23
CA ILE A 43 -4.09 2.08 0.71
C ILE A 43 -3.48 0.84 0.05
N LEU A 44 -4.32 -0.01 -0.58
CA LEU A 44 -3.85 -1.22 -1.25
C LEU A 44 -2.82 -0.90 -2.35
N LYS A 45 -3.08 0.15 -3.15
CA LYS A 45 -2.15 0.55 -4.21
C LYS A 45 -0.83 1.07 -3.66
N VAL A 46 -0.84 1.82 -2.55
CA VAL A 46 0.39 2.25 -1.88
C VAL A 46 1.20 1.04 -1.39
N MET A 47 0.54 0.05 -0.78
CA MET A 47 1.24 -1.15 -0.31
C MET A 47 1.88 -1.94 -1.46
N GLU A 48 1.15 -2.13 -2.56
CA GLU A 48 1.66 -2.75 -3.79
C GLU A 48 2.90 -2.01 -4.32
N LEU A 49 2.81 -0.68 -4.49
CA LEU A 49 3.92 0.13 -5.03
C LEU A 49 5.17 0.15 -4.13
N ASN A 50 5.01 -0.17 -2.84
CA ASN A 50 6.11 -0.21 -1.88
C ASN A 50 6.57 -1.65 -1.58
N ASN A 51 6.08 -2.66 -2.32
CA ASN A 51 6.36 -4.08 -2.07
C ASN A 51 6.05 -4.52 -0.62
N LYS A 52 4.99 -3.97 -0.04
CA LYS A 52 4.53 -4.26 1.35
C LYS A 52 3.26 -5.10 1.38
N TRP A 53 2.99 -5.84 0.30
CA TRP A 53 1.81 -6.68 0.17
C TRP A 53 1.81 -7.77 1.26
N GLU A 54 2.92 -8.50 1.39
CA GLU A 54 3.06 -9.55 2.40
C GLU A 54 2.80 -9.04 3.82
N LYS A 55 3.28 -7.84 4.15
CA LYS A 55 3.10 -7.23 5.48
C LYS A 55 1.63 -6.95 5.83
N ILE A 56 0.78 -6.64 4.85
CA ILE A 56 -0.64 -6.34 5.12
C ILE A 56 -1.48 -7.63 5.23
N TRP A 57 -1.13 -8.67 4.48
CA TRP A 57 -1.85 -9.95 4.46
C TRP A 57 -1.38 -10.92 5.53
N PHE A 58 -0.09 -10.94 5.83
CA PHE A 58 0.56 -11.84 6.77
C PHE A 58 1.14 -11.04 7.93
N GLN A 59 0.26 -10.46 8.74
CA GLN A 59 0.70 -9.78 9.96
C GLN A 59 1.27 -10.84 10.92
N GLU A 60 2.58 -10.79 11.17
CA GLU A 60 3.30 -11.62 12.15
C GLU A 60 2.92 -11.24 13.59
N GLY A 61 1.64 -11.35 13.95
CA GLY A 61 1.11 -10.87 15.22
C GLY A 61 -0.11 -11.60 15.78
N GLU A 62 -0.79 -12.45 14.99
CA GLU A 62 -1.94 -13.24 15.50
C GLU A 62 -1.79 -14.75 15.27
N THR A 63 -0.57 -15.26 15.12
CA THR A 63 -0.30 -16.72 15.09
C THR A 63 0.65 -17.18 16.19
N ASN A 64 0.76 -16.42 17.28
CA ASN A 64 1.46 -16.84 18.49
C ASN A 64 0.53 -16.83 19.71
N ASN A 65 -0.56 -17.59 19.65
CA ASN A 65 -0.90 -18.45 20.77
C ASN A 65 -1.82 -19.60 20.33
N SER A 66 -1.36 -20.82 20.61
CA SER A 66 -2.14 -22.07 20.65
C SER A 66 -2.74 -22.63 19.35
N PHE A 67 -1.97 -22.92 18.30
CA PHE A 67 -2.24 -24.13 17.50
C PHE A 67 -0.92 -24.67 16.93
N HIS A 68 -0.35 -25.64 17.65
CA HIS A 68 0.71 -26.49 17.15
C HIS A 68 0.11 -27.37 16.04
N LEU A 69 0.21 -26.94 14.78
CA LEU A 69 0.00 -27.84 13.66
C LEU A 69 1.37 -28.45 13.32
N PRO A 70 1.56 -29.77 13.49
CA PRO A 70 2.73 -30.41 12.93
C PRO A 70 2.61 -30.24 11.41
N LEU A 71 3.59 -29.53 10.82
CA LEU A 71 3.79 -29.55 9.39
C LEU A 71 3.92 -31.01 8.99
N ALA A 72 2.86 -31.54 8.39
CA ALA A 72 2.95 -32.79 7.67
C ALA A 72 4.01 -32.57 6.59
N VAL A 73 5.17 -33.18 6.83
CA VAL A 73 6.09 -33.67 5.82
C VAL A 73 5.27 -34.12 4.61
N ASN A 74 5.56 -33.57 3.42
CA ASN A 74 5.74 -34.36 2.20
C ASN A 74 6.14 -33.47 1.01
N MET A 75 7.35 -33.78 0.51
CA MET A 75 7.96 -33.53 -0.81
C MET A 75 8.34 -32.10 -1.19
#